data_AF-A0A1I0KUS0-F1
#
_entry.id   AF-A0A1I0KUS0-F1
#
_cell.length_a   1.000
_cell.length_b   1.000
_cell.length_c   1.000
_cell.angle_alpha   90.00
_cell.angle_beta   90.00
_cell.angle_gamma   90.00
#
_symmetry.space_group_name_H-M   'P 1'
#
loop_
_entity.id
_entity.type
_entity.pdbx_description
1 polymer ?
#
loop_
_entity_poly.entity_id
_entity_poly.type
_entity_poly.pdbx_seq_one_letter_code
_entity_poly.pdbx_strand_id
1 'polypeptide(L)'
;MLSPPRPAPSRSRPPLPMLLALLALGPACGEALPGESSEEALRPRPGIAALASANLYDSFTRANSTTTLGSLETGSQGWSVTPSTATWGILSNRAYLATDDGTWNDHYATVQGTANGRVRVTLAVLGQYSGLTFRFIDRSNCWKLATDTSAGKYFLTKFVGGTQTFPLQIAQAPAAGDVLEVRLSGTRIDVFINGVLKGGVDDASHQSATRVGLLGSQDNLARYDEFTVYTAGTRDATLQPFVSSSVWNLPIGTGATYADTTDPATKDFIATSINGMTLHTWANWDVYSHPISLAASSDPWATVTDTNDSSRSGAYFLPATAPIANGSDKHMHVINPARTVIDEAWSVTRVSPTAYKAGRHHAIDLFGHGIGPQNGVRAYGGSAVGGLIRAWETTPTHPKYTGKIQHALAVAVDRVQLYYQCCGKSGYDANGYGTAKGYVWPATEQDWGSETTYKGNVPMGAYFAIPPSVDLGTLGLTAEGKMVAQALQDYGAYVTDATGATVAFYVEPTAPSSFVSNLRRDLPLIRSKMRRVTNNSAATPNGPGTRRVPLLPELAPAP
;
A
#
# COMPACT_ATOMS: atom_id res chain seq x y z
N MET A 1 -27.18 39.68 67.22
CA MET A 1 -26.05 40.55 67.62
C MET A 1 -24.88 39.67 68.03
N LEU A 2 -23.64 40.17 67.87
CA LEU A 2 -22.42 39.77 68.59
C LEU A 2 -21.94 38.28 68.55
N SER A 3 -20.88 38.03 67.79
CA SER A 3 -19.70 37.23 68.21
C SER A 3 -18.75 38.14 69.03
N PRO A 4 -17.69 37.70 69.77
CA PRO A 4 -16.63 36.69 69.46
C PRO A 4 -16.26 35.83 70.73
N PRO A 5 -15.01 35.39 71.10
CA PRO A 5 -13.69 35.26 70.44
C PRO A 5 -12.95 33.88 70.66
N ARG A 6 -11.62 33.81 70.36
CA ARG A 6 -10.65 32.71 70.65
C ARG A 6 -9.53 33.17 71.61
N PRO A 7 -8.83 32.26 72.34
CA PRO A 7 -7.35 32.06 72.16
C PRO A 7 -6.81 30.62 72.48
N ALA A 8 -5.48 30.44 72.67
CA ALA A 8 -4.69 29.19 72.90
C ALA A 8 -3.31 29.57 73.60
N PRO A 9 -2.15 28.83 73.61
CA PRO A 9 -1.77 27.46 73.13
C PRO A 9 -0.67 26.62 73.92
N SER A 10 -0.56 25.30 73.61
CA SER A 10 0.69 24.48 73.44
C SER A 10 1.58 23.89 74.60
N ARG A 11 2.37 22.84 74.22
CA ARG A 11 3.58 22.15 74.81
C ARG A 11 3.32 20.73 75.38
N SER A 12 4.22 19.72 75.34
CA SER A 12 5.71 19.63 75.22
C SER A 12 6.26 18.37 74.45
N ARG A 13 7.57 18.02 74.58
CA ARG A 13 8.37 16.89 73.97
C ARG A 13 9.11 16.07 75.10
N PRO A 14 10.05 15.07 74.95
CA PRO A 14 10.83 14.53 73.80
C PRO A 14 10.97 12.93 73.70
N PRO A 15 12.15 12.20 73.66
CA PRO A 15 12.47 11.34 72.48
C PRO A 15 13.16 9.92 72.65
N LEU A 16 13.18 9.11 71.56
CA LEU A 16 14.14 8.02 71.16
C LEU A 16 14.31 6.77 72.10
N PRO A 17 15.02 5.64 71.71
CA PRO A 17 15.95 5.40 70.58
C PRO A 17 15.65 4.13 69.69
N MET A 18 16.63 3.75 68.84
CA MET A 18 16.62 2.61 67.90
C MET A 18 16.79 1.22 68.54
N LEU A 19 16.31 0.18 67.84
CA LEU A 19 17.08 -1.06 67.60
C LEU A 19 16.66 -1.72 66.26
N LEU A 20 17.53 -2.57 65.69
CA LEU A 20 17.38 -3.21 64.38
C LEU A 20 17.20 -4.74 64.50
N ALA A 21 16.28 -5.34 63.74
CA ALA A 21 16.15 -6.77 63.52
C ALA A 21 15.65 -7.05 62.08
N LEU A 22 15.85 -8.28 61.57
CA LEU A 22 15.87 -8.58 60.14
C LEU A 22 14.87 -9.69 59.72
N LEU A 23 14.24 -9.54 58.54
CA LEU A 23 13.42 -10.53 57.80
C LEU A 23 12.09 -10.94 58.50
N ALA A 24 10.97 -11.20 57.80
CA ALA A 24 10.79 -11.58 56.39
C ALA A 24 9.74 -10.70 55.64
N LEU A 25 9.34 -11.12 54.43
CA LEU A 25 8.79 -10.26 53.37
C LEU A 25 7.25 -10.25 53.21
N GLY A 26 6.71 -9.06 52.91
CA GLY A 26 5.36 -8.78 52.42
C GLY A 26 4.32 -8.43 53.51
N PRO A 27 3.23 -7.69 53.19
CA PRO A 27 2.78 -7.21 51.87
C PRO A 27 2.49 -5.67 51.82
N ALA A 28 1.79 -5.25 50.75
CA ALA A 28 0.90 -4.08 50.64
C ALA A 28 1.46 -2.63 50.40
N CYS A 29 0.95 -2.05 49.31
CA CYS A 29 0.45 -0.67 49.08
C CYS A 29 0.93 0.53 49.93
N GLY A 30 1.34 1.63 49.27
CA GLY A 30 1.48 2.94 49.95
C GLY A 30 2.08 4.12 49.15
N GLU A 31 1.41 4.58 48.09
CA GLU A 31 1.62 5.89 47.40
C GLU A 31 3.04 6.22 46.86
N ALA A 32 3.18 7.40 46.23
CA ALA A 32 4.29 7.76 45.35
C ALA A 32 5.10 8.98 45.85
N LEU A 33 6.37 9.05 45.43
CA LEU A 33 7.22 10.24 45.52
C LEU A 33 7.79 10.59 44.13
N PRO A 34 8.09 11.88 43.87
CA PRO A 34 8.17 12.39 42.50
C PRO A 34 9.56 12.23 41.88
N GLY A 35 9.62 11.94 40.58
CA GLY A 35 10.89 11.93 39.84
C GLY A 35 10.87 11.34 38.42
N GLU A 36 9.90 10.47 38.09
CA GLU A 36 9.83 9.83 36.77
C GLU A 36 8.56 10.23 36.00
N SER A 37 8.77 10.88 34.85
CA SER A 37 7.71 11.16 33.87
C SER A 37 7.42 9.91 33.05
N SER A 38 6.49 9.09 33.50
CA SER A 38 6.03 7.86 32.82
C SER A 38 5.15 8.13 31.58
N GLU A 39 5.52 9.13 30.77
CA GLU A 39 4.81 9.50 29.55
C GLU A 39 5.73 10.18 28.50
N GLU A 40 6.62 9.41 27.86
CA GLU A 40 6.78 9.56 26.40
C GLU A 40 6.37 8.25 25.74
N ALA A 41 5.28 8.30 24.99
CA ALA A 41 4.68 7.13 24.36
C ALA A 41 5.63 6.49 23.33
N LEU A 42 5.52 5.18 23.18
CA LEU A 42 6.08 4.44 22.05
C LEU A 42 5.55 5.05 20.74
N ARG A 43 6.38 5.91 20.11
CA ARG A 43 6.15 6.34 18.73
C ARG A 43 5.98 5.09 17.88
N PRO A 44 4.97 5.01 17.00
CA PRO A 44 4.73 3.82 16.21
C PRO A 44 5.98 3.53 15.38
N ARG A 45 6.65 2.41 15.69
CA ARG A 45 7.62 1.83 14.76
C ARG A 45 6.89 1.63 13.43
N PRO A 46 7.50 1.97 12.27
CA PRO A 46 6.89 1.68 10.99
C PRO A 46 6.51 0.21 10.95
N GLY A 47 5.20 -0.06 10.86
CA GLY A 47 4.70 -1.43 10.86
C GLY A 47 5.16 -2.17 9.60
N ILE A 48 5.08 -3.50 9.61
CA ILE A 48 5.50 -4.37 8.50
C ILE A 48 4.87 -3.97 7.14
N ALA A 49 3.72 -3.28 7.15
CA ALA A 49 3.11 -2.63 5.99
C ALA A 49 4.03 -1.64 5.24
N ALA A 50 4.90 -0.89 5.93
CA ALA A 50 5.84 0.05 5.30
C ALA A 50 6.94 -0.67 4.49
N LEU A 51 7.21 -1.93 4.82
CA LEU A 51 8.25 -2.77 4.23
C LEU A 51 7.74 -3.49 2.96
N ALA A 52 6.45 -3.79 2.91
CA ALA A 52 5.76 -4.49 1.82
C ALA A 52 5.58 -3.68 0.52
N SER A 53 6.35 -2.61 0.33
CA SER A 53 6.30 -1.72 -0.85
C SER A 53 7.67 -1.38 -1.45
N ALA A 54 8.77 -1.83 -0.83
CA ALA A 54 10.12 -1.65 -1.38
C ALA A 54 10.52 -2.85 -2.26
N ASN A 55 11.12 -2.56 -3.42
CA ASN A 55 11.61 -3.57 -4.37
C ASN A 55 12.95 -4.18 -3.92
N LEU A 56 13.72 -3.44 -3.13
CA LEU A 56 14.87 -3.94 -2.36
C LEU A 56 14.68 -3.55 -0.90
N TYR A 57 14.80 -4.50 0.01
CA TYR A 57 14.71 -4.29 1.45
C TYR A 57 15.77 -5.08 2.21
N ASP A 58 16.27 -4.48 3.30
CA ASP A 58 17.04 -5.15 4.33
C ASP A 58 16.70 -4.55 5.70
N SER A 59 16.23 -5.39 6.62
CA SER A 59 15.99 -5.03 8.02
C SER A 59 17.27 -4.99 8.86
N PHE A 60 18.33 -5.67 8.39
CA PHE A 60 19.54 -6.00 9.16
C PHE A 60 19.30 -6.77 10.47
N THR A 61 18.10 -7.32 10.72
CA THR A 61 17.76 -8.10 11.96
C THR A 61 18.33 -9.53 11.98
N ARG A 62 19.25 -9.82 11.07
CA ARG A 62 19.90 -11.12 10.90
C ARG A 62 21.07 -11.25 11.89
N ALA A 63 21.62 -12.46 12.03
CA ALA A 63 22.64 -12.74 13.04
C ALA A 63 23.89 -11.84 12.93
N ASN A 64 24.47 -11.50 14.09
CA ASN A 64 25.67 -10.65 14.16
C ASN A 64 26.82 -11.22 13.32
N SER A 65 27.54 -10.32 12.63
CA SER A 65 28.58 -10.63 11.65
C SER A 65 29.57 -9.48 11.58
N THR A 66 30.87 -9.76 11.55
CA THR A 66 31.94 -8.75 11.41
C THR A 66 32.50 -8.67 9.98
N THR A 67 32.06 -9.56 9.08
CA THR A 67 32.69 -9.78 7.76
C THR A 67 31.72 -9.64 6.58
N THR A 68 30.40 -9.68 6.82
CA THR A 68 29.41 -9.56 5.75
C THR A 68 28.06 -9.02 6.23
N LEU A 69 27.42 -8.19 5.39
CA LEU A 69 25.99 -7.86 5.48
C LEU A 69 25.10 -9.00 4.97
N GLY A 70 25.64 -10.04 4.33
CA GLY A 70 24.87 -11.09 3.68
C GLY A 70 24.16 -10.61 2.41
N SER A 71 22.94 -11.09 2.19
CA SER A 71 22.05 -10.65 1.11
C SER A 71 20.86 -9.86 1.66
N LEU A 72 20.29 -9.02 0.80
CA LEU A 72 18.97 -8.41 0.98
C LEU A 72 17.90 -9.46 1.26
N GLU A 73 16.92 -9.08 2.06
CA GLU A 73 15.77 -9.91 2.42
C GLU A 73 14.76 -10.02 1.26
N THR A 74 14.81 -9.07 0.32
CA THR A 74 14.13 -9.17 -0.98
C THR A 74 15.12 -9.57 -2.08
N GLY A 75 14.80 -10.63 -2.84
CA GLY A 75 15.50 -10.98 -4.08
C GLY A 75 16.87 -11.65 -3.93
N SER A 76 17.30 -12.00 -2.71
CA SER A 76 18.54 -12.76 -2.43
C SER A 76 19.86 -12.11 -2.89
N GLN A 77 19.84 -10.83 -3.27
CA GLN A 77 20.99 -10.11 -3.80
C GLN A 77 22.00 -9.77 -2.71
N GLY A 78 23.27 -10.13 -2.93
CA GLY A 78 24.38 -9.79 -2.03
C GLY A 78 24.80 -8.32 -2.11
N TRP A 79 25.15 -7.74 -0.96
CA TRP A 79 25.80 -6.43 -0.88
C TRP A 79 27.21 -6.48 -1.48
N SER A 80 27.58 -5.51 -2.32
CA SER A 80 28.98 -5.33 -2.79
C SER A 80 29.63 -4.13 -2.09
N VAL A 81 30.81 -4.34 -1.52
CA VAL A 81 31.56 -3.33 -0.76
C VAL A 81 32.59 -2.63 -1.66
N THR A 82 32.73 -1.32 -1.49
CA THR A 82 33.76 -0.49 -2.15
C THR A 82 34.38 0.46 -1.11
N PRO A 83 35.72 0.45 -0.91
CA PRO A 83 36.72 -0.44 -1.52
C PRO A 83 36.57 -1.89 -1.03
N SER A 84 37.07 -2.85 -1.81
CA SER A 84 37.02 -4.28 -1.48
C SER A 84 37.89 -4.71 -0.29
N THR A 85 38.71 -3.80 0.24
CA THR A 85 39.50 -3.97 1.48
C THR A 85 38.69 -3.69 2.75
N ALA A 86 37.57 -2.95 2.64
CA ALA A 86 36.69 -2.68 3.76
C ALA A 86 35.71 -3.84 3.98
N THR A 87 35.25 -4.02 5.22
CA THR A 87 34.19 -4.98 5.56
C THR A 87 32.98 -4.26 6.15
N TRP A 88 31.79 -4.75 5.83
CA TRP A 88 30.54 -4.32 6.46
C TRP A 88 29.91 -5.51 7.16
N GLY A 89 29.32 -5.26 8.33
CA GLY A 89 28.80 -6.28 9.22
C GLY A 89 27.45 -5.92 9.82
N ILE A 90 26.94 -6.80 10.67
CA ILE A 90 25.73 -6.60 11.46
C ILE A 90 26.08 -6.73 12.94
N LEU A 91 25.66 -5.77 13.76
CA LEU A 91 25.83 -5.79 15.22
C LEU A 91 24.57 -5.27 15.90
N SER A 92 23.91 -6.14 16.66
CA SER A 92 22.67 -5.85 17.38
C SER A 92 21.56 -5.34 16.44
N ASN A 93 21.28 -6.14 15.42
CA ASN A 93 20.25 -5.91 14.38
C ASN A 93 20.48 -4.67 13.49
N ARG A 94 21.73 -4.17 13.42
CA ARG A 94 22.11 -2.97 12.67
C ARG A 94 23.26 -3.22 11.74
N ALA A 95 23.17 -2.75 10.50
CA ALA A 95 24.33 -2.69 9.62
C ALA A 95 25.36 -1.68 10.14
N TYR A 96 26.64 -1.95 9.89
CA TYR A 96 27.74 -1.05 10.20
C TYR A 96 28.98 -1.30 9.33
N LEU A 97 29.81 -0.27 9.18
CA LEU A 97 31.17 -0.41 8.65
C LEU A 97 32.03 -1.07 9.73
N ALA A 98 32.51 -2.28 9.46
CA ALA A 98 33.15 -3.16 10.44
C ALA A 98 34.68 -3.12 10.39
N THR A 99 35.26 -2.75 9.25
CA THR A 99 36.69 -2.43 9.09
C THR A 99 36.82 -1.49 7.88
N ASP A 100 37.50 -0.36 8.03
CA ASP A 100 37.79 0.59 6.95
C ASP A 100 39.12 0.26 6.22
N ASP A 101 39.44 1.01 5.16
CA ASP A 101 40.69 0.85 4.39
C ASP A 101 41.88 1.67 4.94
N GLY A 102 41.77 2.19 6.16
CA GLY A 102 42.78 3.07 6.77
C GLY A 102 42.73 4.52 6.27
N THR A 103 41.80 4.87 5.39
CA THR A 103 41.71 6.22 4.80
C THR A 103 40.44 6.98 5.19
N TRP A 104 40.54 8.31 5.22
CA TRP A 104 39.42 9.26 5.37
C TRP A 104 38.50 9.36 4.14
N ASN A 105 38.62 8.45 3.17
CA ASN A 105 37.68 8.38 2.05
C ASN A 105 36.35 7.77 2.52
N ASP A 106 35.30 7.98 1.72
CA ASP A 106 34.02 7.29 1.91
C ASP A 106 34.14 5.76 1.66
N HIS A 107 33.43 4.97 2.47
CA HIS A 107 33.25 3.53 2.29
C HIS A 107 31.77 3.24 2.00
N TYR A 108 31.53 2.33 1.07
CA TYR A 108 30.21 2.09 0.50
C TYR A 108 29.85 0.61 0.54
N ALA A 109 28.61 0.30 0.91
CA ALA A 109 27.99 -1.00 0.65
C ALA A 109 26.81 -0.77 -0.30
N THR A 110 26.84 -1.36 -1.50
CA THR A 110 25.84 -1.07 -2.55
C THR A 110 25.29 -2.33 -3.23
N VAL A 111 24.08 -2.19 -3.74
CA VAL A 111 23.29 -3.20 -4.46
C VAL A 111 22.84 -2.65 -5.81
N GLN A 112 22.45 -3.51 -6.76
CA GLN A 112 21.90 -3.05 -8.04
C GLN A 112 20.42 -2.72 -7.86
N GLY A 113 20.10 -1.43 -7.80
CA GLY A 113 18.73 -0.92 -7.77
C GLY A 113 18.38 -0.26 -9.10
N THR A 114 18.22 1.06 -9.07
CA THR A 114 17.66 1.85 -10.17
C THR A 114 18.33 3.22 -10.26
N ALA A 115 18.31 3.82 -11.45
CA ALA A 115 18.72 5.20 -11.65
C ALA A 115 17.59 6.22 -11.33
N ASN A 116 16.33 5.76 -11.32
CA ASN A 116 15.13 6.55 -11.04
C ASN A 116 14.24 5.80 -10.02
N GLY A 117 13.76 6.47 -8.98
CA GLY A 117 13.04 5.85 -7.86
C GLY A 117 13.27 6.54 -6.53
N ARG A 118 12.96 5.87 -5.43
CA ARG A 118 13.13 6.36 -4.06
C ARG A 118 14.14 5.47 -3.32
N VAL A 119 15.13 6.06 -2.67
CA VAL A 119 16.11 5.35 -1.81
C VAL A 119 16.00 5.94 -0.41
N ARG A 120 15.89 5.10 0.61
CA ARG A 120 15.63 5.52 2.00
C ARG A 120 16.41 4.64 2.99
N VAL A 121 17.05 5.25 3.99
CA VAL A 121 17.73 4.56 5.10
C VAL A 121 17.54 5.27 6.44
N THR A 122 17.42 4.50 7.52
CA THR A 122 17.34 5.00 8.90
C THR A 122 18.71 5.04 9.57
N LEU A 123 19.22 6.23 9.92
CA LEU A 123 20.47 6.41 10.68
C LEU A 123 20.23 6.19 12.18
N ALA A 124 20.18 4.92 12.55
CA ALA A 124 19.95 4.42 13.90
C ALA A 124 20.94 4.94 14.96
N VAL A 125 22.19 5.15 14.56
CA VAL A 125 23.22 5.89 15.29
C VAL A 125 23.93 6.79 14.28
N LEU A 126 24.22 8.03 14.67
CA LEU A 126 24.95 8.98 13.84
C LEU A 126 26.44 8.61 13.73
N GLY A 127 26.99 8.81 12.54
CA GLY A 127 28.41 9.03 12.31
C GLY A 127 28.60 10.26 11.42
N GLN A 128 29.83 10.72 11.30
CA GLN A 128 30.23 11.80 10.39
C GLN A 128 30.22 11.29 8.93
N TYR A 129 29.83 12.17 7.99
CA TYR A 129 29.78 11.90 6.55
C TYR A 129 29.07 10.59 6.14
N SER A 130 28.08 10.17 6.93
CA SER A 130 27.40 8.88 6.82
C SER A 130 25.95 9.04 6.37
N GLY A 131 25.38 8.02 5.73
CA GLY A 131 24.03 8.09 5.17
C GLY A 131 23.80 7.10 4.02
N LEU A 132 23.28 7.61 2.90
CA LEU A 132 22.99 6.80 1.71
C LEU A 132 23.76 7.27 0.46
N THR A 133 23.99 6.34 -0.45
CA THR A 133 24.48 6.61 -1.82
C THR A 133 23.47 6.13 -2.86
N PHE A 134 23.47 6.80 -4.00
CA PHE A 134 22.64 6.49 -5.16
C PHE A 134 23.34 6.94 -6.44
N ARG A 135 22.91 6.41 -7.60
CA ARG A 135 23.59 6.63 -8.89
C ARG A 135 25.11 6.40 -8.78
N PHE A 136 25.47 5.37 -8.00
CA PHE A 136 26.85 5.05 -7.66
C PHE A 136 27.51 4.28 -8.82
N ILE A 137 28.75 4.66 -9.16
CA ILE A 137 29.61 3.95 -10.11
C ILE A 137 30.87 3.51 -9.35
N ASP A 138 31.57 4.46 -8.74
CA ASP A 138 32.80 4.27 -7.97
C ASP A 138 33.01 5.44 -6.97
N ARG A 139 34.10 5.43 -6.17
CA ARG A 139 34.40 6.50 -5.18
C ARG A 139 34.63 7.89 -5.80
N SER A 140 34.94 7.97 -7.09
CA SER A 140 35.15 9.19 -7.85
C SER A 140 33.91 9.63 -8.66
N ASN A 141 32.89 8.79 -8.75
CA ASN A 141 31.70 8.96 -9.58
C ASN A 141 30.45 8.44 -8.87
N CYS A 142 29.84 9.26 -8.02
CA CYS A 142 28.65 8.90 -7.25
C CYS A 142 27.86 10.12 -6.76
N TRP A 143 26.63 9.89 -6.30
CA TRP A 143 25.92 10.83 -5.43
C TRP A 143 25.80 10.26 -4.02
N LYS A 144 25.78 11.15 -3.02
CA LYS A 144 25.51 10.80 -1.63
C LYS A 144 24.67 11.84 -0.91
N LEU A 145 23.82 11.38 0.00
CA LEU A 145 23.14 12.19 1.01
C LEU A 145 23.71 11.80 2.37
N ALA A 146 24.43 12.72 3.00
CA ALA A 146 25.27 12.43 4.17
C ALA A 146 25.08 13.45 5.29
N THR A 147 25.34 13.00 6.52
CA THR A 147 25.46 13.85 7.72
C THR A 147 26.73 14.70 7.69
N ASP A 148 26.66 15.87 8.32
CA ASP A 148 27.81 16.48 8.98
C ASP A 148 27.37 16.84 10.41
N THR A 149 27.76 16.00 11.37
CA THR A 149 27.41 16.15 12.78
C THR A 149 28.20 17.30 13.43
N SER A 150 29.38 17.62 12.89
CA SER A 150 30.22 18.74 13.35
C SER A 150 29.67 20.10 12.89
N ALA A 151 29.16 20.18 11.66
CA ALA A 151 28.55 21.39 11.11
C ALA A 151 27.05 21.52 11.40
N GLY A 152 26.40 20.49 11.96
CA GLY A 152 24.96 20.46 12.23
C GLY A 152 24.11 20.52 10.95
N LYS A 153 24.49 19.74 9.93
CA LYS A 153 23.88 19.78 8.58
C LYS A 153 23.65 18.40 7.98
N TYR A 154 22.84 18.38 6.91
CA TYR A 154 22.91 17.36 5.87
C TYR A 154 23.44 17.95 4.56
N PHE A 155 24.20 17.15 3.81
CA PHE A 155 24.77 17.51 2.52
C PHE A 155 24.32 16.53 1.44
N LEU A 156 23.69 17.05 0.38
CA LEU A 156 23.68 16.38 -0.91
C LEU A 156 25.01 16.67 -1.59
N THR A 157 25.78 15.63 -1.86
CA THR A 157 27.13 15.72 -2.44
C THR A 157 27.18 14.93 -3.74
N LYS A 158 27.86 15.49 -4.74
CA LYS A 158 28.17 14.83 -6.03
C LYS A 158 29.68 14.69 -6.17
N PHE A 159 30.14 13.55 -6.69
CA PHE A 159 31.48 13.37 -7.22
C PHE A 159 31.44 13.10 -8.72
N VAL A 160 32.28 13.78 -9.50
CA VAL A 160 32.51 13.49 -10.93
C VAL A 160 34.02 13.53 -11.19
N GLY A 161 34.60 12.41 -11.64
CA GLY A 161 36.06 12.29 -11.83
C GLY A 161 36.87 12.61 -10.57
N GLY A 162 36.29 12.38 -9.38
CA GLY A 162 36.89 12.72 -8.08
C GLY A 162 36.68 14.18 -7.64
N THR A 163 36.13 15.05 -8.50
CA THR A 163 35.80 16.42 -8.11
C THR A 163 34.50 16.45 -7.31
N GLN A 164 34.58 16.91 -6.06
CA GLN A 164 33.44 17.03 -5.14
C GLN A 164 32.68 18.35 -5.37
N THR A 165 31.35 18.29 -5.36
CA THR A 165 30.47 19.48 -5.22
C THR A 165 29.32 19.22 -4.25
N PHE A 166 28.69 20.28 -3.76
CA PHE A 166 27.59 20.22 -2.78
C PHE A 166 26.31 20.89 -3.32
N PRO A 167 25.53 20.24 -4.22
CA PRO A 167 24.37 20.87 -4.86
C PRO A 167 23.23 21.28 -3.91
N LEU A 168 23.13 20.70 -2.71
CA LEU A 168 22.19 21.15 -1.68
C LEU A 168 22.83 20.99 -0.28
N GLN A 169 22.75 22.04 0.53
CA GLN A 169 23.08 22.01 1.96
C GLN A 169 21.80 22.25 2.77
N ILE A 170 21.55 21.43 3.78
CA ILE A 170 20.34 21.48 4.59
C ILE A 170 20.75 21.91 6.01
N ALA A 171 20.30 23.09 6.42
CA ALA A 171 20.54 23.64 7.76
C ALA A 171 19.62 23.00 8.81
N GLN A 172 19.82 21.71 9.05
CA GLN A 172 19.18 20.92 10.11
C GLN A 172 20.24 20.04 10.76
N ALA A 173 20.36 20.12 12.09
CA ALA A 173 21.21 19.23 12.87
C ALA A 173 20.72 17.77 12.73
N PRO A 174 21.60 16.81 12.38
CA PRO A 174 21.26 15.39 12.37
C PRO A 174 20.88 14.87 13.76
N ALA A 175 19.86 14.01 13.85
CA ALA A 175 19.48 13.29 15.05
C ALA A 175 19.58 11.76 14.85
N ALA A 176 19.86 11.02 15.93
CA ALA A 176 19.83 9.56 15.90
C ALA A 176 18.39 9.07 15.70
N GLY A 177 18.18 8.15 14.75
CA GLY A 177 16.87 7.74 14.27
C GLY A 177 16.36 8.57 13.08
N ASP A 178 17.07 9.61 12.62
CA ASP A 178 16.68 10.35 11.41
C ASP A 178 16.70 9.44 10.18
N VAL A 179 15.68 9.59 9.35
CA VAL A 179 15.49 8.80 8.14
C VAL A 179 15.78 9.65 6.92
N LEU A 180 16.83 9.27 6.21
CA LEU A 180 17.34 9.95 5.02
C LEU A 180 16.66 9.35 3.80
N GLU A 181 16.20 10.19 2.88
CA GLU A 181 15.49 9.76 1.68
C GLU A 181 15.85 10.65 0.48
N VAL A 182 15.99 10.03 -0.70
CA VAL A 182 16.04 10.73 -1.98
C VAL A 182 15.00 10.18 -2.95
N ARG A 183 14.47 11.03 -3.82
CA ARG A 183 13.61 10.68 -4.96
C ARG A 183 14.26 11.15 -6.26
N LEU A 184 14.26 10.28 -7.26
CA LEU A 184 15.06 10.39 -8.47
C LEU A 184 14.14 10.22 -9.70
N SER A 185 14.08 11.23 -10.58
CA SER A 185 13.24 11.19 -11.79
C SER A 185 13.91 11.94 -12.94
N GLY A 186 14.57 11.21 -13.85
CA GLY A 186 15.34 11.81 -14.94
C GLY A 186 16.52 12.61 -14.39
N THR A 187 16.57 13.92 -14.64
CA THR A 187 17.54 14.83 -14.02
C THR A 187 17.21 15.17 -12.57
N ARG A 188 15.95 15.04 -12.14
CA ARG A 188 15.48 15.54 -10.85
C ARG A 188 15.94 14.65 -9.69
N ILE A 189 16.47 15.28 -8.64
CA ILE A 189 16.92 14.67 -7.39
C ILE A 189 16.33 15.48 -6.23
N ASP A 190 15.28 14.99 -5.59
CA ASP A 190 14.66 15.59 -4.40
C ASP A 190 15.11 14.90 -3.11
N VAL A 191 15.37 15.68 -2.06
CA VAL A 191 15.91 15.23 -0.77
C VAL A 191 14.87 15.41 0.33
N PHE A 192 14.65 14.35 1.10
CA PHE A 192 13.74 14.31 2.24
C PHE A 192 14.49 13.85 3.49
N ILE A 193 14.19 14.47 4.63
CA ILE A 193 14.62 13.98 5.95
C ILE A 193 13.35 13.82 6.81
N ASN A 194 13.16 12.64 7.41
CA ASN A 194 11.96 12.27 8.16
C ASN A 194 10.66 12.44 7.36
N GLY A 195 10.71 12.16 6.05
CA GLY A 195 9.59 12.32 5.12
C GLY A 195 9.27 13.77 4.71
N VAL A 196 9.97 14.77 5.27
CA VAL A 196 9.79 16.19 4.93
C VAL A 196 10.78 16.60 3.84
N LEU A 197 10.28 17.12 2.72
CA LEU A 197 11.08 17.68 1.62
C LEU A 197 11.97 18.82 2.14
N LYS A 198 13.27 18.78 1.81
CA LYS A 198 14.26 19.80 2.18
C LYS A 198 14.80 20.59 0.99
N GLY A 199 14.42 20.21 -0.23
CA GLY A 199 14.86 20.79 -1.48
C GLY A 199 15.23 19.71 -2.49
N GLY A 200 15.66 20.13 -3.68
CA GLY A 200 16.10 19.22 -4.73
C GLY A 200 16.78 19.96 -5.87
N VAL A 201 17.47 19.22 -6.73
CA VAL A 201 18.31 19.73 -7.82
C VAL A 201 18.01 18.98 -9.11
N ASP A 202 18.32 19.63 -10.25
CA ASP A 202 18.19 19.04 -11.58
C ASP A 202 19.57 18.89 -12.21
N ASP A 203 20.04 17.65 -12.31
CA ASP A 203 21.41 17.32 -12.70
C ASP A 203 21.47 15.95 -13.41
N ALA A 204 22.00 15.95 -14.64
CA ALA A 204 22.11 14.74 -15.47
C ALA A 204 23.30 13.83 -15.09
N SER A 205 24.16 14.25 -14.15
CA SER A 205 25.35 13.49 -13.75
C SER A 205 24.98 12.11 -13.21
N HIS A 206 25.53 11.07 -13.81
CA HIS A 206 25.30 9.66 -13.45
C HIS A 206 23.83 9.22 -13.55
N GLN A 207 22.98 9.90 -14.34
CA GLN A 207 21.53 9.64 -14.42
C GLN A 207 21.13 8.25 -14.98
N SER A 208 22.09 7.44 -15.44
CA SER A 208 21.91 6.05 -15.87
C SER A 208 22.48 5.02 -14.89
N ALA A 209 23.21 5.45 -13.85
CA ALA A 209 23.82 4.55 -12.88
C ALA A 209 22.78 3.99 -11.90
N THR A 210 22.76 2.67 -11.72
CA THR A 210 21.70 1.94 -10.99
C THR A 210 22.07 1.55 -9.56
N ARG A 211 23.34 1.70 -9.14
CA ARG A 211 23.77 1.25 -7.82
C ARG A 211 23.34 2.24 -6.73
N VAL A 212 22.85 1.68 -5.64
CA VAL A 212 22.29 2.37 -4.46
C VAL A 212 22.71 1.64 -3.19
N GLY A 213 22.75 2.30 -2.04
CA GLY A 213 23.13 1.64 -0.79
C GLY A 213 23.54 2.55 0.35
N LEU A 214 24.34 1.98 1.26
CA LEU A 214 24.85 2.62 2.47
C LEU A 214 26.16 3.36 2.18
N LEU A 215 26.39 4.43 2.94
CA LEU A 215 27.62 5.21 3.00
C LEU A 215 28.04 5.35 4.46
N GLY A 216 29.28 4.96 4.78
CA GLY A 216 29.93 5.28 6.05
C GLY A 216 31.28 5.98 5.84
N SER A 217 31.84 6.53 6.91
CA SER A 217 33.21 7.07 6.94
C SER A 217 34.02 6.46 8.08
N GLN A 218 35.32 6.77 8.10
CA GLN A 218 36.32 6.19 9.02
C GLN A 218 36.02 6.39 10.53
N ASP A 219 35.05 7.23 10.93
CA ASP A 219 34.65 7.27 12.34
C ASP A 219 34.05 5.93 12.84
N ASN A 220 33.55 5.10 11.91
CA ASN A 220 32.94 3.80 12.19
C ASN A 220 31.80 3.85 13.23
N LEU A 221 31.20 5.02 13.49
CA LEU A 221 30.17 5.25 14.51
C LEU A 221 28.76 4.98 13.98
N ALA A 222 28.52 5.28 12.70
CA ALA A 222 27.20 5.17 12.10
C ALA A 222 26.63 3.75 12.16
N ARG A 223 25.35 3.63 12.49
CA ARG A 223 24.59 2.37 12.46
C ARG A 223 23.31 2.58 11.67
N TYR A 224 22.95 1.59 10.86
CA TYR A 224 21.78 1.66 9.98
C TYR A 224 20.77 0.60 10.44
N ASP A 225 19.54 1.05 10.72
CA ASP A 225 18.35 0.20 10.72
C ASP A 225 17.84 0.13 9.24
N GLU A 226 16.54 -0.07 9.02
CA GLU A 226 15.88 -0.25 7.70
C GLU A 226 16.54 0.44 6.48
N PHE A 227 16.92 -0.35 5.47
CA PHE A 227 17.26 0.13 4.12
C PHE A 227 16.16 -0.26 3.12
N THR A 228 15.67 0.69 2.32
CA THR A 228 14.58 0.50 1.35
C THR A 228 14.84 1.18 0.01
N VAL A 229 14.53 0.50 -1.09
CA VAL A 229 14.55 1.05 -2.46
C VAL A 229 13.25 0.75 -3.18
N TYR A 230 12.66 1.77 -3.78
CA TYR A 230 11.47 1.71 -4.62
C TYR A 230 11.88 2.12 -6.03
N THR A 231 11.54 1.35 -7.07
CA THR A 231 11.85 1.77 -8.44
C THR A 231 10.84 2.80 -8.92
N ALA A 232 11.29 3.86 -9.61
CA ALA A 232 10.38 4.63 -10.46
C ALA A 232 9.83 3.66 -11.50
N GLY A 233 8.52 3.49 -11.46
CA GLY A 233 7.86 2.53 -12.31
C GLY A 233 7.67 3.01 -13.74
N THR A 234 7.03 2.17 -14.54
CA THR A 234 6.62 2.49 -15.92
C THR A 234 5.12 2.39 -16.12
N ARG A 235 4.36 2.05 -15.06
CA ARG A 235 2.92 1.88 -15.09
C ARG A 235 2.23 3.21 -14.83
N ASP A 236 1.29 3.55 -15.70
CA ASP A 236 0.50 4.77 -15.62
C ASP A 236 -0.63 4.57 -14.60
N ALA A 237 -0.65 5.36 -13.54
CA ALA A 237 -1.62 5.24 -12.44
C ALA A 237 -3.07 5.50 -12.88
N THR A 238 -3.28 6.21 -14.00
CA THR A 238 -4.62 6.48 -14.56
C THR A 238 -5.17 5.29 -15.36
N LEU A 239 -4.27 4.52 -15.97
CA LEU A 239 -4.59 3.32 -16.73
C LEU A 239 -4.67 2.09 -15.82
N GLN A 240 -3.71 1.91 -14.91
CA GLN A 240 -3.70 0.81 -13.95
C GLN A 240 -3.26 1.33 -12.57
N PRO A 241 -4.20 1.73 -11.71
CA PRO A 241 -3.90 2.32 -10.41
C PRO A 241 -3.30 1.33 -9.39
N PHE A 242 -2.88 1.90 -8.26
CA PHE A 242 -2.36 1.27 -7.04
C PHE A 242 -0.95 0.66 -7.17
N VAL A 243 -0.19 0.62 -6.08
CA VAL A 243 1.16 -0.02 -6.05
C VAL A 243 1.11 -1.48 -6.48
N SER A 244 2.23 -2.03 -6.95
CA SER A 244 2.29 -3.44 -7.41
C SER A 244 2.11 -4.46 -6.28
N SER A 245 2.26 -4.04 -5.02
CA SER A 245 1.90 -4.83 -3.84
C SER A 245 0.44 -4.69 -3.36
N SER A 246 -0.40 -3.92 -4.06
CA SER A 246 -1.87 -3.98 -3.86
C SER A 246 -2.42 -5.34 -4.27
N VAL A 247 -3.45 -5.81 -3.55
CA VAL A 247 -4.27 -7.00 -3.92
C VAL A 247 -4.75 -6.97 -5.37
N TRP A 248 -4.90 -5.78 -5.96
CA TRP A 248 -5.28 -5.60 -7.34
C TRP A 248 -4.16 -5.92 -8.32
N ASN A 249 -2.90 -5.59 -8.02
CA ASN A 249 -1.77 -5.75 -8.96
C ASN A 249 -0.82 -6.91 -8.62
N LEU A 250 -1.00 -7.52 -7.46
CA LEU A 250 -0.16 -8.60 -6.96
C LEU A 250 -0.55 -9.95 -7.58
N PRO A 251 0.36 -10.69 -8.25
CA PRO A 251 0.04 -12.02 -8.76
C PRO A 251 -0.22 -13.02 -7.64
N ILE A 252 -0.94 -14.10 -7.96
CA ILE A 252 -1.21 -15.20 -7.04
C ILE A 252 0.09 -15.92 -6.64
N GLY A 253 0.19 -16.30 -5.36
CA GLY A 253 1.32 -17.07 -4.85
C GLY A 253 1.24 -18.56 -5.21
N THR A 254 2.38 -19.21 -5.49
CA THR A 254 2.43 -20.66 -5.80
C THR A 254 2.06 -21.56 -4.62
N GLY A 255 2.03 -21.01 -3.40
CA GLY A 255 1.50 -21.67 -2.20
C GLY A 255 0.02 -21.39 -1.94
N ALA A 256 -0.70 -20.75 -2.86
CA ALA A 256 -2.15 -20.56 -2.75
C ALA A 256 -2.87 -21.92 -2.64
N THR A 257 -3.70 -22.08 -1.61
CA THR A 257 -4.49 -23.28 -1.38
C THR A 257 -5.89 -23.09 -1.96
N TYR A 258 -6.24 -23.89 -2.95
CA TYR A 258 -7.54 -23.86 -3.62
C TYR A 258 -8.50 -24.82 -2.90
N ALA A 259 -9.71 -24.36 -2.62
CA ALA A 259 -10.74 -25.17 -2.01
C ALA A 259 -11.34 -26.19 -3.00
N ASP A 260 -11.93 -27.26 -2.46
CA ASP A 260 -12.62 -28.27 -3.23
C ASP A 260 -13.97 -27.77 -3.80
N THR A 261 -14.56 -28.49 -4.75
CA THR A 261 -15.92 -28.13 -5.27
C THR A 261 -17.03 -28.28 -4.22
N THR A 262 -16.74 -28.94 -3.11
CA THR A 262 -17.65 -29.15 -1.97
C THR A 262 -17.50 -28.11 -0.85
N ASP A 263 -16.47 -27.25 -0.89
CA ASP A 263 -16.36 -26.08 0.00
C ASP A 263 -17.60 -25.19 -0.16
N PRO A 264 -18.34 -24.83 0.90
CA PRO A 264 -19.63 -24.15 0.77
C PRO A 264 -19.57 -22.86 -0.07
N ALA A 265 -18.52 -22.04 0.15
CA ALA A 265 -18.32 -20.82 -0.63
C ALA A 265 -18.01 -21.12 -2.11
N THR A 266 -17.16 -22.10 -2.39
CA THR A 266 -16.85 -22.53 -3.77
C THR A 266 -18.06 -23.11 -4.48
N LYS A 267 -18.82 -23.98 -3.80
CA LYS A 267 -20.06 -24.58 -4.28
C LYS A 267 -21.08 -23.50 -4.66
N ASP A 268 -21.34 -22.55 -3.77
CA ASP A 268 -22.27 -21.45 -4.02
C ASP A 268 -21.76 -20.50 -5.11
N PHE A 269 -20.45 -20.21 -5.14
CA PHE A 269 -19.84 -19.37 -6.18
C PHE A 269 -20.02 -19.97 -7.57
N ILE A 270 -19.86 -21.28 -7.76
CA ILE A 270 -20.01 -21.95 -9.08
C ILE A 270 -21.44 -22.39 -9.40
N ALA A 271 -22.39 -22.28 -8.46
CA ALA A 271 -23.76 -22.76 -8.65
C ALA A 271 -24.54 -21.99 -9.74
N THR A 272 -25.18 -22.72 -10.64
CA THR A 272 -26.11 -22.16 -11.65
C THR A 272 -27.54 -21.98 -11.10
N SER A 273 -27.84 -22.53 -9.92
CA SER A 273 -29.08 -22.24 -9.18
C SER A 273 -28.89 -22.46 -7.68
N ILE A 274 -29.51 -21.59 -6.88
CA ILE A 274 -29.61 -21.69 -5.42
C ILE A 274 -31.04 -21.27 -5.02
N ASN A 275 -31.67 -22.01 -4.09
CA ASN A 275 -32.98 -21.68 -3.52
C ASN A 275 -34.10 -21.36 -4.55
N GLY A 276 -34.06 -22.01 -5.72
CA GLY A 276 -35.01 -21.79 -6.82
C GLY A 276 -34.70 -20.60 -7.73
N MET A 277 -33.72 -19.76 -7.40
CA MET A 277 -33.20 -18.72 -8.29
C MET A 277 -32.24 -19.34 -9.30
N THR A 278 -32.31 -18.90 -10.56
CA THR A 278 -31.28 -19.21 -11.58
C THR A 278 -30.19 -18.13 -11.54
N LEU A 279 -28.92 -18.53 -11.59
CA LEU A 279 -27.75 -17.66 -11.44
C LEU A 279 -26.95 -17.59 -12.74
N HIS A 280 -27.21 -16.55 -13.52
CA HIS A 280 -26.49 -16.24 -14.75
C HIS A 280 -25.03 -15.83 -14.46
N THR A 281 -24.20 -15.76 -15.50
CA THR A 281 -22.85 -15.17 -15.39
C THR A 281 -22.69 -14.12 -16.48
N TRP A 282 -22.14 -12.96 -16.14
CA TRP A 282 -22.22 -11.77 -16.99
C TRP A 282 -20.98 -10.89 -16.94
N ALA A 283 -20.80 -10.06 -17.96
CA ALA A 283 -19.86 -8.94 -17.95
C ALA A 283 -20.66 -7.63 -17.92
N ASN A 284 -20.61 -6.92 -16.79
CA ASN A 284 -21.14 -5.57 -16.65
C ASN A 284 -20.24 -4.58 -17.39
N TRP A 285 -20.84 -3.76 -18.24
CA TRP A 285 -20.10 -2.86 -19.15
C TRP A 285 -20.86 -1.54 -19.36
N ASP A 286 -22.11 -1.66 -19.78
CA ASP A 286 -22.96 -0.58 -20.30
C ASP A 286 -23.98 -0.02 -19.30
N VAL A 287 -24.35 -0.81 -18.29
CA VAL A 287 -25.38 -0.44 -17.30
C VAL A 287 -24.81 -0.27 -15.89
N TYR A 288 -24.35 -1.36 -15.28
CA TYR A 288 -23.84 -1.40 -13.91
C TYR A 288 -22.30 -1.48 -13.90
N SER A 289 -21.63 -0.49 -14.49
CA SER A 289 -20.17 -0.42 -14.52
C SER A 289 -19.66 0.99 -14.19
N HIS A 290 -18.35 1.18 -14.29
CA HIS A 290 -17.60 2.25 -13.65
C HIS A 290 -16.99 3.15 -14.74
N PRO A 291 -17.71 4.20 -15.19
CA PRO A 291 -17.16 5.17 -16.13
C PRO A 291 -16.09 6.02 -15.45
N ILE A 292 -14.95 6.19 -16.12
CA ILE A 292 -13.80 6.97 -15.63
C ILE A 292 -13.60 8.19 -16.54
N SER A 293 -13.46 9.36 -15.94
CA SER A 293 -13.17 10.63 -16.63
C SER A 293 -11.79 11.13 -16.25
N LEU A 294 -11.10 11.82 -17.16
CA LEU A 294 -9.91 12.62 -16.82
C LEU A 294 -10.31 14.10 -16.75
N ALA A 295 -10.18 14.73 -15.59
CA ALA A 295 -10.38 16.17 -15.46
C ALA A 295 -9.19 16.97 -16.01
N ALA A 296 -9.43 18.21 -16.41
CA ALA A 296 -8.44 19.23 -16.73
C ALA A 296 -8.56 20.42 -15.77
N SER A 297 -7.50 21.23 -15.63
CA SER A 297 -7.53 22.48 -14.86
C SER A 297 -8.43 23.56 -15.49
N SER A 298 -8.95 23.31 -16.69
CA SER A 298 -9.96 24.12 -17.39
C SER A 298 -11.40 23.65 -17.18
N ASP A 299 -11.63 22.51 -16.52
CA ASP A 299 -12.98 22.06 -16.19
C ASP A 299 -13.60 22.95 -15.09
N PRO A 300 -14.94 22.97 -14.96
CA PRO A 300 -15.59 23.65 -13.84
C PRO A 300 -15.14 23.09 -12.49
N TRP A 301 -14.92 23.98 -11.53
CA TRP A 301 -14.85 23.60 -10.13
C TRP A 301 -16.27 23.29 -9.63
N ALA A 302 -16.53 22.05 -9.26
CA ALA A 302 -17.85 21.55 -8.92
C ALA A 302 -17.89 20.99 -7.49
N THR A 303 -19.03 21.16 -6.82
CA THR A 303 -19.29 20.58 -5.50
C THR A 303 -20.03 19.25 -5.62
N VAL A 304 -19.54 18.22 -4.93
CA VAL A 304 -20.19 16.92 -4.77
C VAL A 304 -20.59 16.75 -3.31
N THR A 305 -21.89 16.87 -3.05
CA THR A 305 -22.46 16.69 -1.70
C THR A 305 -22.83 15.23 -1.48
N ASP A 306 -22.18 14.60 -0.50
CA ASP A 306 -22.57 13.29 0.00
C ASP A 306 -23.81 13.45 0.90
N THR A 307 -24.91 12.78 0.56
CA THR A 307 -26.21 12.92 1.25
C THR A 307 -26.36 11.98 2.44
N ASN A 308 -25.44 11.03 2.62
CA ASN A 308 -25.49 10.03 3.69
C ASN A 308 -24.47 10.36 4.80
N ASP A 309 -23.36 11.00 4.46
CA ASP A 309 -22.36 11.51 5.40
C ASP A 309 -21.71 12.78 4.83
N SER A 310 -22.06 13.94 5.39
CA SER A 310 -21.57 15.22 4.89
C SER A 310 -20.05 15.40 5.02
N SER A 311 -19.37 14.65 5.91
CA SER A 311 -17.91 14.71 6.06
C SER A 311 -17.15 14.20 4.83
N ARG A 312 -17.81 13.39 3.98
CA ARG A 312 -17.27 12.88 2.71
C ARG A 312 -17.53 13.80 1.52
N SER A 313 -18.25 14.92 1.70
CA SER A 313 -18.51 15.88 0.63
C SER A 313 -17.21 16.57 0.17
N GLY A 314 -17.10 16.85 -1.12
CA GLY A 314 -15.91 17.45 -1.71
C GLY A 314 -16.23 18.52 -2.75
N ALA A 315 -15.20 19.23 -3.21
CA ALA A 315 -15.27 20.06 -4.41
C ALA A 315 -13.95 19.96 -5.18
N TYR A 316 -14.03 19.79 -6.50
CA TYR A 316 -12.89 19.50 -7.38
C TYR A 316 -13.17 19.87 -8.84
N PHE A 317 -12.14 19.80 -9.69
CA PHE A 317 -12.26 19.94 -11.14
C PHE A 317 -13.05 18.76 -11.73
N LEU A 318 -14.24 19.02 -12.27
CA LEU A 318 -15.17 17.98 -12.69
C LEU A 318 -15.75 18.32 -14.07
N PRO A 319 -15.50 17.52 -15.12
CA PRO A 319 -16.06 17.77 -16.45
C PRO A 319 -17.58 17.87 -16.39
N ALA A 320 -18.15 18.97 -16.90
CA ALA A 320 -19.60 19.22 -16.88
C ALA A 320 -20.44 18.11 -17.57
N THR A 321 -19.80 17.30 -18.41
CA THR A 321 -20.36 16.15 -19.14
C THR A 321 -19.91 14.78 -18.60
N ALA A 322 -19.16 14.72 -17.49
CA ALA A 322 -18.58 13.48 -16.94
C ALA A 322 -19.62 12.35 -16.86
N PRO A 323 -19.42 11.20 -17.53
CA PRO A 323 -20.42 10.13 -17.60
C PRO A 323 -20.78 9.54 -16.22
N ILE A 324 -22.08 9.35 -16.01
CA ILE A 324 -22.67 8.67 -14.84
C ILE A 324 -23.26 7.34 -15.36
N ALA A 325 -23.07 6.24 -14.64
CA ALA A 325 -23.51 4.91 -15.05
C ALA A 325 -25.04 4.83 -15.28
N ASN A 326 -25.47 4.04 -16.27
CA ASN A 326 -26.89 3.96 -16.67
C ASN A 326 -27.77 3.22 -15.64
N GLY A 327 -27.23 2.26 -14.88
CA GLY A 327 -27.92 1.54 -13.81
C GLY A 327 -28.30 2.39 -12.60
N SER A 328 -29.04 1.80 -11.65
CA SER A 328 -29.51 2.47 -10.41
C SER A 328 -28.38 3.02 -9.55
N ASP A 329 -27.21 2.41 -9.60
CA ASP A 329 -26.10 2.69 -8.68
C ASP A 329 -25.35 3.98 -9.07
N LYS A 330 -25.62 4.52 -10.26
CA LYS A 330 -25.22 5.86 -10.73
C LYS A 330 -23.76 6.19 -10.38
N HIS A 331 -22.84 5.27 -10.63
CA HIS A 331 -21.42 5.48 -10.42
C HIS A 331 -20.85 6.55 -11.36
N MET A 332 -19.91 7.35 -10.85
CA MET A 332 -19.15 8.36 -11.60
C MET A 332 -17.78 8.48 -10.95
N HIS A 333 -16.70 8.37 -11.73
CA HIS A 333 -15.33 8.44 -11.21
C HIS A 333 -14.50 9.43 -12.05
N VAL A 334 -13.76 10.32 -11.39
CA VAL A 334 -13.04 11.42 -12.03
C VAL A 334 -11.61 11.49 -11.51
N ILE A 335 -10.64 11.32 -12.40
CA ILE A 335 -9.22 11.46 -12.09
C ILE A 335 -8.84 12.94 -12.14
N ASN A 336 -8.25 13.45 -11.05
CA ASN A 336 -7.88 14.85 -10.90
C ASN A 336 -6.85 15.30 -11.97
N PRO A 337 -6.69 16.61 -12.25
CA PRO A 337 -5.76 17.09 -13.27
C PRO A 337 -4.29 16.70 -13.01
N ALA A 338 -3.90 16.53 -11.74
CA ALA A 338 -2.56 16.13 -11.32
C ALA A 338 -2.27 14.62 -11.47
N ARG A 339 -3.26 13.81 -11.87
CA ARG A 339 -3.15 12.35 -12.07
C ARG A 339 -2.71 11.56 -10.82
N THR A 340 -2.99 12.12 -9.64
CA THR A 340 -2.65 11.53 -8.32
C THR A 340 -3.86 10.92 -7.61
N VAL A 341 -5.06 11.45 -7.84
CA VAL A 341 -6.28 11.06 -7.12
C VAL A 341 -7.40 10.75 -8.09
N ILE A 342 -8.24 9.78 -7.75
CA ILE A 342 -9.55 9.56 -8.35
C ILE A 342 -10.64 9.84 -7.32
N ASP A 343 -11.50 10.80 -7.64
CA ASP A 343 -12.71 11.08 -6.91
C ASP A 343 -13.79 10.10 -7.39
N GLU A 344 -14.11 9.11 -6.55
CA GLU A 344 -15.11 8.07 -6.83
C GLU A 344 -16.43 8.39 -6.14
N ALA A 345 -17.55 8.15 -6.84
CA ALA A 345 -18.89 8.36 -6.30
C ALA A 345 -19.90 7.24 -6.65
N TRP A 346 -20.90 7.09 -5.79
CA TRP A 346 -22.05 6.20 -5.91
C TRP A 346 -23.37 6.96 -5.69
N SER A 347 -24.46 6.50 -6.31
CA SER A 347 -25.79 7.13 -6.29
C SER A 347 -25.76 8.61 -6.75
N VAL A 348 -25.05 8.88 -7.84
CA VAL A 348 -24.81 10.26 -8.30
C VAL A 348 -26.00 10.85 -9.05
N THR A 349 -26.41 12.05 -8.63
CA THR A 349 -27.36 12.92 -9.33
C THR A 349 -26.69 14.25 -9.67
N ARG A 350 -26.58 14.57 -10.97
CA ARG A 350 -26.16 15.90 -11.44
C ARG A 350 -27.31 16.88 -11.24
N VAL A 351 -27.09 17.94 -10.46
CA VAL A 351 -28.07 19.00 -10.16
C VAL A 351 -27.87 20.20 -11.07
N SER A 352 -26.61 20.53 -11.37
CA SER A 352 -26.20 21.54 -12.35
C SER A 352 -24.84 21.12 -12.95
N PRO A 353 -24.26 21.87 -13.91
CA PRO A 353 -22.89 21.62 -14.38
C PRO A 353 -21.84 21.59 -13.26
N THR A 354 -22.06 22.33 -12.17
CA THR A 354 -21.13 22.53 -11.04
C THR A 354 -21.65 22.02 -9.69
N ALA A 355 -22.79 21.33 -9.65
CA ALA A 355 -23.38 20.82 -8.41
C ALA A 355 -23.92 19.40 -8.58
N TYR A 356 -23.50 18.51 -7.69
CA TYR A 356 -23.80 17.08 -7.72
C TYR A 356 -24.19 16.61 -6.31
N LYS A 357 -25.06 15.61 -6.25
CA LYS A 357 -25.31 14.82 -5.04
C LYS A 357 -24.80 13.39 -5.26
N ALA A 358 -24.31 12.76 -4.21
CA ALA A 358 -23.91 11.35 -4.17
C ALA A 358 -24.42 10.70 -2.88
N GLY A 359 -24.66 9.39 -2.89
CA GLY A 359 -24.93 8.61 -1.67
C GLY A 359 -23.66 8.10 -0.99
N ARG A 360 -22.53 8.10 -1.70
CA ARG A 360 -21.18 7.92 -1.14
C ARG A 360 -20.17 8.59 -2.05
N HIS A 361 -19.20 9.28 -1.48
CA HIS A 361 -18.06 9.87 -2.18
C HIS A 361 -16.74 9.54 -1.45
N HIS A 362 -15.67 9.26 -2.17
CA HIS A 362 -14.31 9.15 -1.63
C HIS A 362 -13.27 9.61 -2.65
N ALA A 363 -12.34 10.46 -2.22
CA ALA A 363 -11.12 10.77 -2.96
C ALA A 363 -10.06 9.71 -2.64
N ILE A 364 -9.58 8.98 -3.66
CA ILE A 364 -8.67 7.84 -3.50
C ILE A 364 -7.33 8.14 -4.15
N ASP A 365 -6.25 7.94 -3.41
CA ASP A 365 -4.89 7.98 -3.94
C ASP A 365 -4.66 6.85 -4.96
N LEU A 366 -4.38 7.23 -6.22
CA LEU A 366 -4.03 6.31 -7.30
C LEU A 366 -2.68 5.60 -7.03
N PHE A 367 -1.87 6.14 -6.13
CA PHE A 367 -0.61 5.56 -5.64
C PHE A 367 -0.77 4.76 -4.34
N GLY A 368 -1.99 4.66 -3.80
CA GLY A 368 -2.30 3.85 -2.62
C GLY A 368 -2.47 2.36 -2.92
N HIS A 369 -3.16 1.64 -2.03
CA HIS A 369 -3.54 0.24 -2.25
C HIS A 369 -4.96 0.03 -2.82
N GLY A 370 -5.83 1.04 -2.77
CA GLY A 370 -7.21 0.93 -3.29
C GLY A 370 -8.16 0.05 -2.47
N ILE A 371 -7.87 -0.16 -1.19
CA ILE A 371 -8.67 -0.97 -0.24
C ILE A 371 -9.03 -0.14 1.01
N GLY A 372 -10.17 -0.44 1.64
CA GLY A 372 -10.77 0.33 2.73
C GLY A 372 -9.96 0.41 4.04
N PRO A 373 -10.52 0.99 5.12
CA PRO A 373 -11.95 1.24 5.33
C PRO A 373 -12.53 2.58 4.82
N GLN A 374 -11.73 3.56 4.38
CA GLN A 374 -12.23 4.85 3.84
C GLN A 374 -11.79 5.13 2.39
N ASN A 375 -11.59 4.09 1.58
CA ASN A 375 -10.96 4.23 0.26
C ASN A 375 -11.83 3.68 -0.88
N GLY A 376 -13.12 4.03 -0.91
CA GLY A 376 -13.95 3.87 -2.11
C GLY A 376 -15.43 3.62 -1.88
N VAL A 377 -16.13 3.29 -2.97
CA VAL A 377 -17.59 3.36 -3.07
C VAL A 377 -18.29 2.06 -3.49
N ARG A 378 -17.56 0.94 -3.61
CA ARG A 378 -18.13 -0.41 -3.75
C ARG A 378 -18.50 -1.00 -2.40
N ALA A 379 -19.36 -2.01 -2.38
CA ALA A 379 -19.91 -2.58 -1.14
C ALA A 379 -18.85 -3.20 -0.19
N TYR A 380 -17.68 -3.61 -0.70
CA TYR A 380 -16.57 -4.10 0.13
C TYR A 380 -15.77 -3.01 0.87
N GLY A 381 -16.01 -1.72 0.58
CA GLY A 381 -15.37 -0.56 1.24
C GLY A 381 -14.07 -0.04 0.61
N GLY A 382 -13.68 -0.58 -0.55
CA GLY A 382 -12.54 -0.10 -1.32
C GLY A 382 -12.94 0.46 -2.70
N SER A 383 -11.93 0.71 -3.52
CA SER A 383 -12.06 1.39 -4.81
C SER A 383 -12.97 0.66 -5.79
N ALA A 384 -13.74 1.45 -6.52
CA ALA A 384 -14.59 1.08 -7.64
C ALA A 384 -13.79 0.74 -8.90
N VAL A 385 -12.67 1.41 -9.15
CA VAL A 385 -11.73 1.06 -10.23
C VAL A 385 -10.78 -0.09 -9.86
N GLY A 386 -10.71 -0.46 -8.58
CA GLY A 386 -10.10 -1.71 -8.12
C GLY A 386 -10.70 -2.92 -8.85
N GLY A 387 -9.86 -3.62 -9.61
CA GLY A 387 -10.21 -4.83 -10.35
C GLY A 387 -11.14 -4.65 -11.57
N LEU A 388 -11.42 -3.42 -12.00
CA LEU A 388 -12.16 -3.13 -13.23
C LEU A 388 -11.31 -3.49 -14.46
N ILE A 389 -11.78 -4.41 -15.33
CA ILE A 389 -11.11 -4.69 -16.61
C ILE A 389 -11.14 -3.42 -17.45
N ARG A 390 -9.98 -2.90 -17.84
CA ARG A 390 -9.85 -1.57 -18.45
C ARG A 390 -10.00 -1.61 -19.97
N ALA A 391 -10.46 -0.51 -20.55
CA ALA A 391 -10.63 -0.40 -22.00
C ALA A 391 -9.30 -0.45 -22.76
N TRP A 392 -8.22 0.05 -22.14
CA TRP A 392 -6.88 0.02 -22.74
C TRP A 392 -6.28 -1.38 -22.83
N GLU A 393 -6.65 -2.29 -21.91
CA GLU A 393 -6.22 -3.70 -21.93
C GLU A 393 -6.92 -4.49 -23.03
N THR A 394 -8.11 -4.05 -23.43
CA THR A 394 -9.03 -4.78 -24.32
C THR A 394 -9.10 -4.22 -25.74
N THR A 395 -8.36 -3.13 -26.03
CA THR A 395 -8.34 -2.43 -27.32
C THR A 395 -6.98 -2.60 -28.02
N PRO A 396 -6.85 -3.45 -29.06
CA PRO A 396 -5.55 -3.74 -29.70
C PRO A 396 -4.83 -2.55 -30.34
N THR A 397 -5.54 -1.46 -30.63
CA THR A 397 -4.97 -0.21 -31.19
C THR A 397 -4.47 0.77 -30.11
N HIS A 398 -4.65 0.46 -28.82
CA HIS A 398 -4.20 1.35 -27.75
C HIS A 398 -2.67 1.26 -27.56
N PRO A 399 -1.92 2.38 -27.44
CA PRO A 399 -0.44 2.38 -27.37
C PRO A 399 0.19 1.64 -26.17
N LYS A 400 -0.63 1.20 -25.20
CA LYS A 400 -0.21 0.39 -24.03
C LYS A 400 -0.76 -1.04 -24.06
N TYR A 401 -1.48 -1.45 -25.09
CA TYR A 401 -2.08 -2.79 -25.19
C TYR A 401 -0.99 -3.88 -25.18
N THR A 402 -1.18 -4.90 -24.33
CA THR A 402 -0.23 -6.01 -24.13
C THR A 402 -0.77 -7.37 -24.56
N GLY A 403 -2.05 -7.45 -24.93
CA GLY A 403 -2.78 -8.73 -25.08
C GLY A 403 -3.02 -9.47 -23.76
N LYS A 404 -2.84 -8.81 -22.61
CA LYS A 404 -3.03 -9.39 -21.27
C LYS A 404 -3.74 -8.41 -20.34
N ILE A 405 -4.70 -8.92 -19.58
CA ILE A 405 -5.19 -8.26 -18.38
C ILE A 405 -4.24 -8.67 -17.24
N GLN A 406 -3.72 -7.71 -16.48
CA GLN A 406 -2.61 -7.95 -15.55
C GLN A 406 -2.93 -7.51 -14.12
N HIS A 407 -4.16 -7.76 -13.68
CA HIS A 407 -4.64 -7.44 -12.34
C HIS A 407 -5.67 -8.48 -11.86
N ALA A 408 -5.90 -8.55 -10.55
CA ALA A 408 -7.00 -9.32 -9.97
C ALA A 408 -8.33 -8.66 -10.33
N LEU A 409 -9.37 -9.43 -10.65
CA LEU A 409 -10.63 -8.90 -11.17
C LEU A 409 -11.65 -8.60 -10.06
N ALA A 410 -12.45 -7.56 -10.24
CA ALA A 410 -13.65 -7.36 -9.43
C ALA A 410 -14.78 -8.27 -9.94
N VAL A 411 -15.38 -9.03 -9.04
CA VAL A 411 -16.58 -9.84 -9.30
C VAL A 411 -17.66 -9.53 -8.27
N ALA A 412 -18.91 -9.45 -8.70
CA ALA A 412 -20.07 -9.39 -7.83
C ALA A 412 -20.85 -10.70 -7.90
N VAL A 413 -21.46 -11.11 -6.80
CA VAL A 413 -22.22 -12.37 -6.70
C VAL A 413 -23.58 -12.10 -6.05
N ASP A 414 -24.55 -12.99 -6.30
CA ASP A 414 -25.92 -12.73 -5.89
C ASP A 414 -26.08 -12.75 -4.35
N ARG A 415 -27.08 -12.03 -3.85
CA ARG A 415 -27.47 -12.02 -2.44
C ARG A 415 -27.81 -13.41 -1.90
N VAL A 416 -28.28 -14.36 -2.73
CA VAL A 416 -28.45 -15.78 -2.35
C VAL A 416 -27.13 -16.56 -2.24
N GLN A 417 -26.03 -16.04 -2.79
CA GLN A 417 -24.68 -16.59 -2.67
C GLN A 417 -23.89 -15.93 -1.53
N LEU A 418 -24.13 -14.63 -1.27
CA LEU A 418 -23.38 -13.86 -0.28
C LEU A 418 -23.64 -14.31 1.16
N TYR A 419 -22.59 -14.31 1.97
CA TYR A 419 -22.58 -14.71 3.38
C TYR A 419 -22.64 -13.49 4.31
N TYR A 420 -23.54 -13.57 5.29
CA TYR A 420 -23.63 -12.65 6.43
C TYR A 420 -23.45 -13.43 7.74
N GLN A 421 -22.59 -12.92 8.61
CA GLN A 421 -22.40 -13.43 9.96
C GLN A 421 -23.33 -12.67 10.91
N CYS A 422 -24.10 -13.42 11.71
CA CYS A 422 -25.14 -12.88 12.56
C CYS A 422 -24.66 -11.86 13.62
N CYS A 423 -25.63 -11.11 14.17
CA CYS A 423 -25.50 -10.09 15.22
C CYS A 423 -24.90 -8.72 14.81
N GLY A 424 -24.30 -8.58 13.62
CA GLY A 424 -23.90 -7.28 13.08
C GLY A 424 -25.07 -6.55 12.39
N LYS A 425 -25.26 -5.25 12.68
CA LYS A 425 -26.22 -4.39 11.93
C LYS A 425 -25.49 -3.47 10.97
N SER A 426 -26.14 -3.08 9.88
CA SER A 426 -25.65 -2.07 8.94
C SER A 426 -25.32 -0.75 9.65
N GLY A 427 -24.16 -0.17 9.32
CA GLY A 427 -23.54 0.94 10.05
C GLY A 427 -22.01 0.84 9.98
N TYR A 428 -21.31 1.74 10.68
CA TYR A 428 -19.85 1.82 10.74
C TYR A 428 -19.36 2.00 12.19
N ASP A 429 -18.17 1.49 12.51
CA ASP A 429 -17.50 1.78 13.79
C ASP A 429 -16.62 3.04 13.74
N ALA A 430 -15.96 3.38 14.84
CA ALA A 430 -15.12 4.59 14.95
C ALA A 430 -13.86 4.56 14.06
N ASN A 431 -13.47 3.40 13.53
CA ASN A 431 -12.42 3.24 12.52
C ASN A 431 -13.01 3.09 11.11
N GLY A 432 -14.33 3.28 10.98
CA GLY A 432 -15.12 3.17 9.77
C GLY A 432 -15.19 1.77 9.16
N TYR A 433 -14.95 0.70 9.91
CA TYR A 433 -15.28 -0.65 9.44
C TYR A 433 -16.79 -0.89 9.54
N GLY A 434 -17.36 -1.62 8.57
CA GLY A 434 -18.79 -1.91 8.55
C GLY A 434 -19.22 -2.76 9.73
N THR A 435 -20.31 -2.42 10.41
CA THR A 435 -20.77 -3.15 11.61
C THR A 435 -21.59 -4.41 11.28
N ALA A 436 -22.11 -4.54 10.06
CA ALA A 436 -22.64 -5.80 9.54
C ALA A 436 -21.47 -6.72 9.15
N LYS A 437 -21.43 -7.95 9.69
CA LYS A 437 -20.28 -8.85 9.54
C LYS A 437 -20.59 -10.01 8.58
N GLY A 438 -19.54 -10.73 8.17
CA GLY A 438 -19.58 -11.76 7.14
C GLY A 438 -18.48 -11.57 6.09
N TYR A 439 -18.10 -10.32 5.84
CA TYR A 439 -16.96 -9.94 5.02
C TYR A 439 -15.61 -10.45 5.54
N VAL A 440 -14.66 -10.65 4.64
CA VAL A 440 -13.26 -11.03 4.92
C VAL A 440 -12.29 -10.10 4.20
N TRP A 441 -11.07 -9.96 4.73
CA TRP A 441 -10.03 -9.13 4.11
C TRP A 441 -9.79 -9.52 2.63
N PRO A 442 -9.68 -8.55 1.70
CA PRO A 442 -9.47 -7.11 1.88
C PRO A 442 -10.75 -6.27 2.07
N ALA A 443 -11.94 -6.89 2.14
CA ALA A 443 -13.15 -6.14 2.48
C ALA A 443 -13.11 -5.64 3.92
N THR A 444 -13.67 -4.45 4.13
CA THR A 444 -13.81 -3.77 5.42
C THR A 444 -15.26 -3.58 5.84
N GLU A 445 -16.19 -3.88 4.93
CA GLU A 445 -17.64 -3.76 5.04
C GLU A 445 -18.33 -4.63 3.96
N GLN A 446 -19.65 -4.48 3.84
CA GLN A 446 -20.54 -5.22 2.94
C GLN A 446 -21.84 -4.41 2.77
N ASP A 447 -22.74 -4.80 1.85
CA ASP A 447 -23.97 -4.06 1.55
C ASP A 447 -24.78 -3.67 2.79
N TRP A 448 -25.35 -2.47 2.74
CA TRP A 448 -26.42 -2.06 3.66
C TRP A 448 -27.65 -2.96 3.47
N GLY A 449 -28.15 -3.55 4.56
CA GLY A 449 -29.20 -4.57 4.53
C GLY A 449 -28.69 -5.99 4.22
N SER A 450 -27.37 -6.22 4.25
CA SER A 450 -26.79 -7.58 4.19
C SER A 450 -27.36 -8.50 5.27
N GLU A 451 -27.68 -7.98 6.46
CA GLU A 451 -28.25 -8.77 7.58
C GLU A 451 -29.60 -9.42 7.26
N THR A 452 -30.37 -8.87 6.32
CA THR A 452 -31.65 -9.43 5.86
C THR A 452 -31.57 -10.02 4.46
N THR A 453 -30.66 -9.57 3.59
CA THR A 453 -30.61 -9.98 2.18
C THR A 453 -29.62 -11.09 1.85
N TYR A 454 -28.48 -11.20 2.54
CA TYR A 454 -27.46 -12.22 2.26
C TYR A 454 -27.88 -13.59 2.82
N LYS A 455 -27.73 -14.68 2.04
CA LYS A 455 -28.28 -16.02 2.38
C LYS A 455 -27.39 -17.22 2.06
N GLY A 456 -26.23 -17.03 1.42
CA GLY A 456 -25.33 -18.10 1.00
C GLY A 456 -24.04 -18.15 1.81
N ASN A 457 -23.01 -18.78 1.23
CA ASN A 457 -21.75 -19.10 1.90
C ASN A 457 -20.53 -18.34 1.36
N VAL A 458 -20.70 -17.33 0.49
CA VAL A 458 -19.61 -16.54 -0.12
C VAL A 458 -19.38 -15.22 0.63
N PRO A 459 -18.29 -15.03 1.40
CA PRO A 459 -17.98 -13.74 2.01
C PRO A 459 -17.81 -12.60 0.99
N MET A 460 -18.24 -11.39 1.36
CA MET A 460 -17.73 -10.17 0.74
C MET A 460 -16.21 -10.11 0.95
N GLY A 461 -15.44 -9.72 -0.07
CA GLY A 461 -13.97 -9.78 -0.06
C GLY A 461 -13.36 -11.16 -0.23
N ALA A 462 -14.15 -12.23 -0.44
CA ALA A 462 -13.60 -13.55 -0.72
C ALA A 462 -12.78 -13.57 -2.01
N TYR A 463 -11.63 -14.25 -1.98
CA TYR A 463 -10.72 -14.39 -3.11
C TYR A 463 -10.95 -15.72 -3.84
N PHE A 464 -11.12 -15.66 -5.15
CA PHE A 464 -11.34 -16.81 -6.03
C PHE A 464 -10.37 -16.79 -7.21
N ALA A 465 -9.84 -17.95 -7.59
CA ALA A 465 -8.93 -18.08 -8.72
C ALA A 465 -9.14 -19.42 -9.45
N ILE A 466 -8.70 -19.51 -10.69
CA ILE A 466 -8.63 -20.77 -11.43
C ILE A 466 -7.36 -21.51 -10.96
N PRO A 467 -7.44 -22.79 -10.54
CA PRO A 467 -6.26 -23.55 -10.17
C PRO A 467 -5.25 -23.67 -11.33
N PRO A 468 -3.93 -23.69 -11.06
CA PRO A 468 -2.90 -23.78 -12.10
C PRO A 468 -2.89 -25.13 -12.85
N SER A 469 -3.59 -26.14 -12.32
CA SER A 469 -3.81 -27.45 -12.95
C SER A 469 -4.91 -27.46 -14.02
N VAL A 470 -5.66 -26.37 -14.20
CA VAL A 470 -6.66 -26.25 -15.26
C VAL A 470 -5.98 -25.77 -16.56
N ASP A 471 -5.89 -26.64 -17.56
CA ASP A 471 -5.38 -26.27 -18.88
C ASP A 471 -6.41 -25.43 -19.65
N LEU A 472 -6.17 -24.12 -19.69
CA LEU A 472 -7.00 -23.14 -20.40
C LEU A 472 -7.03 -23.35 -21.93
N GLY A 473 -6.07 -24.09 -22.50
CA GLY A 473 -6.06 -24.48 -23.91
C GLY A 473 -7.14 -25.49 -24.27
N THR A 474 -7.54 -26.35 -23.34
CA THR A 474 -8.58 -27.38 -23.56
C THR A 474 -10.01 -26.84 -23.51
N LEU A 475 -10.21 -25.63 -22.98
CA LEU A 475 -11.54 -25.11 -22.62
C LEU A 475 -12.35 -24.55 -23.80
N GLY A 476 -11.81 -24.51 -25.03
CA GLY A 476 -12.53 -24.01 -26.21
C GLY A 476 -12.89 -22.52 -26.16
N LEU A 477 -12.22 -21.76 -25.28
CA LEU A 477 -12.47 -20.33 -25.08
C LEU A 477 -12.12 -19.51 -26.33
N THR A 478 -12.78 -18.37 -26.47
CA THR A 478 -12.41 -17.30 -27.39
C THR A 478 -11.09 -16.65 -26.95
N ALA A 479 -10.48 -15.80 -27.79
CA ALA A 479 -9.23 -15.12 -27.45
C ALA A 479 -9.40 -14.24 -26.19
N GLU A 480 -10.51 -13.50 -26.11
CA GLU A 480 -10.85 -12.62 -25.00
C GLU A 480 -11.25 -13.40 -23.75
N GLY A 481 -11.97 -14.50 -23.91
CA GLY A 481 -12.28 -15.42 -22.80
C GLY A 481 -11.02 -16.09 -22.24
N LYS A 482 -10.07 -16.48 -23.09
CA LYS A 482 -8.77 -17.02 -22.66
C LYS A 482 -7.91 -15.96 -21.97
N MET A 483 -7.94 -14.72 -22.45
CA MET A 483 -7.26 -13.57 -21.84
C MET A 483 -7.76 -13.31 -20.41
N VAL A 484 -9.07 -13.33 -20.18
CA VAL A 484 -9.65 -13.21 -18.84
C VAL A 484 -9.40 -14.46 -17.99
N ALA A 485 -9.50 -15.66 -18.55
CA ALA A 485 -9.20 -16.90 -17.82
C ALA A 485 -7.73 -16.98 -17.37
N GLN A 486 -6.80 -16.44 -18.16
CA GLN A 486 -5.38 -16.33 -17.80
C GLN A 486 -5.20 -15.35 -16.62
N ALA A 487 -5.82 -14.16 -16.66
CA ALA A 487 -5.80 -13.23 -15.54
C ALA A 487 -6.40 -13.85 -14.25
N LEU A 488 -7.48 -14.62 -14.37
CA LEU A 488 -8.07 -15.38 -13.26
C LEU A 488 -7.20 -16.55 -12.74
N GLN A 489 -6.17 -16.95 -13.47
CA GLN A 489 -5.20 -17.97 -13.07
C GLN A 489 -3.87 -17.35 -12.56
N ASP A 490 -3.55 -16.12 -12.97
CA ASP A 490 -2.34 -15.38 -12.59
C ASP A 490 -2.55 -14.38 -11.44
N TYR A 491 -3.75 -13.83 -11.30
CA TYR A 491 -4.11 -12.79 -10.31
C TYR A 491 -5.45 -13.06 -9.60
N GLY A 492 -6.33 -13.90 -10.14
CA GLY A 492 -7.61 -14.26 -9.51
C GLY A 492 -8.64 -13.11 -9.53
N ALA A 493 -9.62 -13.17 -8.62
CA ALA A 493 -10.69 -12.20 -8.48
C ALA A 493 -11.19 -12.08 -7.04
N TYR A 494 -11.69 -10.89 -6.69
CA TYR A 494 -12.25 -10.55 -5.40
C TYR A 494 -13.76 -10.27 -5.49
N VAL A 495 -14.52 -10.79 -4.54
CA VAL A 495 -15.94 -10.46 -4.38
C VAL A 495 -16.07 -9.04 -3.84
N THR A 496 -16.60 -8.09 -4.63
CA THR A 496 -16.64 -6.65 -4.26
C THR A 496 -18.03 -6.08 -4.00
N ASP A 497 -19.07 -6.66 -4.59
CA ASP A 497 -20.45 -6.12 -4.57
C ASP A 497 -21.51 -7.22 -4.69
N ALA A 498 -22.78 -6.85 -4.47
CA ALA A 498 -23.94 -7.74 -4.55
C ALA A 498 -24.86 -7.46 -5.75
N THR A 499 -25.21 -8.51 -6.49
CA THR A 499 -26.03 -8.48 -7.71
C THR A 499 -27.47 -8.98 -7.50
N GLY A 500 -28.22 -9.08 -8.60
CA GLY A 500 -29.48 -9.83 -8.72
C GLY A 500 -29.41 -10.88 -9.84
N ALA A 501 -29.78 -12.13 -9.55
CA ALA A 501 -29.81 -13.32 -10.43
C ALA A 501 -28.51 -13.62 -11.22
N THR A 502 -27.36 -13.08 -10.80
CA THR A 502 -26.17 -12.98 -11.67
C THR A 502 -24.87 -13.03 -10.87
N VAL A 503 -23.82 -13.67 -11.40
CA VAL A 503 -22.41 -13.40 -11.04
C VAL A 503 -21.80 -12.52 -12.13
N ALA A 504 -21.36 -11.31 -11.79
CA ALA A 504 -20.96 -10.28 -12.75
C ALA A 504 -19.50 -9.86 -12.59
N PHE A 505 -18.74 -9.88 -13.68
CA PHE A 505 -17.41 -9.24 -13.77
C PHE A 505 -17.55 -7.83 -14.36
N TYR A 506 -16.68 -6.90 -13.97
CA TYR A 506 -16.78 -5.49 -14.38
C TYR A 506 -15.78 -5.14 -15.49
N VAL A 507 -16.28 -4.50 -16.56
CA VAL A 507 -15.51 -4.00 -17.70
C VAL A 507 -15.80 -2.51 -17.90
N GLU A 508 -14.77 -1.70 -18.12
CA GLU A 508 -14.89 -0.26 -18.35
C GLU A 508 -15.82 0.04 -19.55
N PRO A 509 -16.80 0.98 -19.45
CA PRO A 509 -17.80 1.23 -20.49
C PRO A 509 -17.26 1.60 -21.88
N THR A 510 -16.00 2.01 -21.97
CA THR A 510 -15.27 2.37 -23.20
C THR A 510 -14.61 1.17 -23.90
N ALA A 511 -14.62 -0.01 -23.30
CA ALA A 511 -14.07 -1.24 -23.90
C ALA A 511 -14.87 -1.70 -25.14
N PRO A 512 -14.26 -2.46 -26.08
CA PRO A 512 -14.97 -2.92 -27.27
C PRO A 512 -16.13 -3.87 -26.96
N SER A 513 -17.30 -3.63 -27.56
CA SER A 513 -18.50 -4.48 -27.38
C SER A 513 -18.31 -5.93 -27.87
N SER A 514 -17.39 -6.16 -28.80
CA SER A 514 -16.96 -7.50 -29.24
C SER A 514 -16.28 -8.28 -28.12
N PHE A 515 -15.35 -7.66 -27.39
CA PHE A 515 -14.69 -8.25 -26.21
C PHE A 515 -15.75 -8.64 -25.17
N VAL A 516 -16.68 -7.75 -24.88
CA VAL A 516 -17.76 -7.98 -23.90
C VAL A 516 -18.69 -9.11 -24.34
N SER A 517 -18.98 -9.24 -25.64
CA SER A 517 -19.83 -10.29 -26.18
C SER A 517 -19.16 -11.66 -26.11
N ASN A 518 -17.89 -11.74 -26.51
CA ASN A 518 -17.06 -12.95 -26.41
C ASN A 518 -16.87 -13.37 -24.94
N LEU A 519 -16.66 -12.41 -24.04
CA LEU A 519 -16.53 -12.67 -22.61
C LEU A 519 -17.85 -13.15 -21.98
N ARG A 520 -18.99 -12.53 -22.28
CA ARG A 520 -20.33 -12.99 -21.81
C ARG A 520 -20.63 -14.44 -22.22
N ARG A 521 -20.18 -14.86 -23.40
CA ARG A 521 -20.30 -16.24 -23.90
C ARG A 521 -19.47 -17.24 -23.09
N ASP A 522 -18.23 -16.88 -22.77
CA ASP A 522 -17.24 -17.79 -22.16
C ASP A 522 -17.28 -17.82 -20.63
N LEU A 523 -17.71 -16.73 -19.99
CA LEU A 523 -17.73 -16.56 -18.53
C LEU A 523 -18.39 -17.69 -17.73
N PRO A 524 -19.52 -18.30 -18.14
CA PRO A 524 -20.10 -19.43 -17.41
C PRO A 524 -19.16 -20.64 -17.29
N LEU A 525 -18.39 -20.93 -18.35
CA LEU A 525 -17.39 -22.01 -18.32
C LEU A 525 -16.18 -21.61 -17.47
N ILE A 526 -15.69 -20.39 -17.61
CA ILE A 526 -14.57 -19.82 -16.83
C ILE A 526 -14.89 -19.90 -15.32
N ARG A 527 -16.06 -19.40 -14.91
CA ARG A 527 -16.58 -19.43 -13.53
C ARG A 527 -16.60 -20.85 -12.96
N SER A 528 -17.01 -21.85 -13.74
CA SER A 528 -17.04 -23.26 -13.29
C SER A 528 -15.67 -23.84 -12.88
N LYS A 529 -14.56 -23.22 -13.34
CA LYS A 529 -13.19 -23.64 -13.03
C LYS A 529 -12.58 -22.90 -11.84
N MET A 530 -13.20 -21.82 -11.37
CA MET A 530 -12.73 -21.05 -10.23
C MET A 530 -12.98 -21.79 -8.90
N ARG A 531 -12.07 -21.61 -7.93
CA ARG A 531 -12.16 -22.13 -6.56
C ARG A 531 -11.84 -21.01 -5.59
N ARG A 532 -12.41 -21.06 -4.37
CA ARG A 532 -12.01 -20.14 -3.30
C ARG A 532 -10.56 -20.42 -2.92
N VAL A 533 -9.76 -19.37 -2.74
CA VAL A 533 -8.40 -19.48 -2.20
C VAL A 533 -8.49 -19.32 -0.68
N THR A 534 -8.14 -20.37 0.06
CA THR A 534 -8.43 -20.48 1.50
C THR A 534 -7.41 -19.81 2.40
N ASN A 535 -6.20 -19.57 1.90
CA ASN A 535 -5.07 -18.96 2.62
C ASN A 535 -4.73 -17.53 2.16
N ASN A 536 -5.72 -16.81 1.63
CA ASN A 536 -5.62 -15.36 1.43
C ASN A 536 -5.80 -14.61 2.75
N SER A 537 -4.91 -13.67 3.06
CA SER A 537 -5.02 -12.82 4.26
C SER A 537 -4.19 -11.54 4.13
N ALA A 538 -4.34 -10.60 5.05
CA ALA A 538 -3.50 -9.40 5.11
C ALA A 538 -1.99 -9.73 5.27
N ALA A 539 -1.65 -10.87 5.87
CA ALA A 539 -0.27 -11.36 5.98
C ALA A 539 0.17 -12.23 4.78
N THR A 540 -0.78 -12.75 4.01
CA THR A 540 -0.55 -13.54 2.78
C THR A 540 -1.41 -13.05 1.60
N PRO A 541 -1.23 -11.79 1.13
CA PRO A 541 -2.00 -11.25 0.01
C PRO A 541 -1.88 -12.11 -1.25
N ASN A 542 -3.03 -12.43 -1.83
CA ASN A 542 -3.22 -13.28 -3.01
C ASN A 542 -2.52 -14.66 -2.85
N GLY A 543 -2.48 -15.19 -1.62
CA GLY A 543 -1.84 -16.44 -1.26
C GLY A 543 -0.31 -16.34 -1.06
N PRO A 544 0.30 -17.26 -0.30
CA PRO A 544 1.73 -17.26 0.01
C PRO A 544 2.60 -17.88 -1.10
N GLY A 545 3.91 -17.73 -0.97
CA GLY A 545 4.92 -18.32 -1.87
C GLY A 545 5.34 -17.40 -3.02
N THR A 546 6.14 -17.94 -3.93
CA THR A 546 6.63 -17.24 -5.13
C THR A 546 5.45 -16.79 -6.01
N ARG A 547 5.52 -15.61 -6.61
CA ARG A 547 4.45 -15.09 -7.47
C ARG A 547 4.41 -15.86 -8.80
N ARG A 548 3.21 -16.28 -9.26
CA ARG A 548 3.03 -17.14 -10.45
C ARG A 548 3.58 -16.51 -11.73
N VAL A 549 3.39 -15.21 -11.87
CA VAL A 549 4.02 -14.36 -12.89
C VAL A 549 4.87 -13.29 -12.19
N PRO A 550 5.82 -12.62 -12.88
CA PRO A 550 6.59 -11.54 -12.29
C PRO A 550 5.70 -10.44 -11.71
N LEU A 551 6.19 -9.75 -10.66
CA LEU A 551 5.56 -8.53 -10.18
C LEU A 551 5.49 -7.50 -11.31
N LEU A 552 4.39 -6.73 -11.34
CA LEU A 552 4.30 -5.60 -12.26
C LEU A 552 5.35 -4.54 -11.94
N PRO A 553 5.86 -3.81 -12.95
CA PRO A 553 6.50 -2.54 -12.72
C PRO A 553 5.62 -1.67 -11.83
N GLU A 554 6.25 -0.98 -10.88
CA GLU A 554 5.56 -0.02 -10.03
C GLU A 554 4.92 1.12 -10.85
N LEU A 555 4.25 2.02 -10.16
CA LEU A 555 3.77 3.26 -10.76
C LEU A 555 4.93 4.19 -11.15
N ALA A 556 4.83 4.78 -12.34
CA ALA A 556 5.66 5.92 -12.71
C ALA A 556 5.34 7.10 -11.76
N PRO A 557 6.32 7.96 -11.41
CA PRO A 557 6.05 9.16 -10.61
C PRO A 557 4.91 10.01 -11.17
N ALA A 558 4.24 10.77 -10.30
CA ALA A 558 3.22 11.72 -10.73
C ALA A 558 3.80 12.72 -11.77
N PRO A 559 3.02 13.12 -12.80
CA PRO A 559 3.49 14.01 -13.88
C PRO A 559 3.95 15.40 -13.44
#